data_AF-F6FGA0-F1
#
_entry.id   AF-F6FGA0-F1
#
_cell.length_a   1.000
_cell.length_b   1.000
_cell.length_c   1.000
_cell.angle_alpha   90.00
_cell.angle_beta   90.00
_cell.angle_gamma   90.00
#
_symmetry.space_group_name_H-M   'P 1'
#
loop_
_entity.id
_entity.type
_entity.pdbx_description
1 polymer ?
#
loop_
_entity_poly.entity_id
_entity_poly.type
_entity_poly.pdbx_seq_one_letter_code
_entity_poly.pdbx_strand_id
1 'polypeptide(L)'
;MTLPAKVLSLFLGAASAATAGVGGAYLNSKETIGSKLGDAVLGVDDSFKESWKNQHDKLRKGNEELKDFSALDQIKKNSDSESAWTKLRDWCSKSYSFTYKDIFSKEDNTRLNLTKKYCIQTTKERLEAIYTGDTKKVLAIVGEGDKNEFVTNYKKLKDQAKDKLPDLLKEIDVSKVDNEAEKNWTKVQTWCSGIHEKPFKGVNDTFNLASKLCVKES
;
A
#
# COMPACT_ATOMS: atom_id res chain seq x y z
N MET A 1 -43.18 38.65 -23.05
CA MET A 1 -42.47 37.45 -22.56
C MET A 1 -41.03 37.83 -22.30
N THR A 2 -40.57 37.51 -21.08
CA THR A 2 -39.19 37.50 -20.54
C THR A 2 -38.33 38.78 -20.64
N LEU A 3 -38.19 39.39 -19.45
CA LEU A 3 -37.27 40.43 -19.03
C LEU A 3 -35.78 39.98 -19.06
N PRO A 4 -34.84 40.95 -18.94
CA PRO A 4 -33.44 40.82 -19.25
C PRO A 4 -32.52 40.63 -18.03
N ALA A 5 -31.25 40.32 -18.34
CA ALA A 5 -30.03 40.90 -17.78
C ALA A 5 -29.61 40.75 -16.30
N LYS A 6 -28.29 40.53 -16.19
CA LYS A 6 -27.30 41.07 -15.22
C LYS A 6 -27.09 40.34 -13.87
N VAL A 7 -25.87 39.80 -13.77
CA VAL A 7 -24.83 40.15 -12.76
C VAL A 7 -25.37 40.71 -11.43
N LEU A 8 -25.23 39.93 -10.36
CA LEU A 8 -25.05 40.42 -9.00
C LEU A 8 -23.82 39.69 -8.43
N SER A 9 -22.67 40.36 -8.28
CA SER A 9 -22.34 41.24 -7.15
C SER A 9 -22.12 40.46 -5.86
N LEU A 10 -20.84 40.22 -5.56
CA LEU A 10 -20.32 39.91 -4.23
C LEU A 10 -20.83 40.95 -3.22
N PHE A 11 -21.57 40.49 -2.22
CA PHE A 11 -21.77 41.24 -0.98
C PHE A 11 -21.32 40.35 0.19
N LEU A 12 -20.20 40.75 0.81
CA LEU A 12 -19.90 40.49 2.20
C LEU A 12 -20.86 41.33 3.05
N GLY A 13 -21.64 40.69 3.92
CA GLY A 13 -22.52 41.37 4.88
C GLY A 13 -23.33 40.34 5.66
N ALA A 14 -23.22 40.39 6.99
CA ALA A 14 -23.52 39.29 7.89
C ALA A 14 -25.01 39.03 8.16
N ALA A 15 -25.24 37.83 8.73
CA ALA A 15 -26.36 37.41 9.55
C ALA A 15 -27.67 36.95 8.85
N SER A 16 -27.70 35.66 8.55
CA SER A 16 -28.90 34.84 8.74
C SER A 16 -28.51 33.56 9.48
N ALA A 17 -28.85 33.51 10.76
CA ALA A 17 -28.77 32.31 11.60
C ALA A 17 -29.83 31.27 11.16
N ALA A 18 -29.52 29.99 11.44
CA ALA A 18 -30.29 28.77 11.16
C ALA A 18 -30.29 28.36 9.67
N THR A 19 -29.58 27.32 9.25
CA THR A 19 -29.61 25.95 9.79
C THR A 19 -28.21 25.32 9.90
N ALA A 20 -27.54 25.47 11.04
CA ALA A 20 -26.48 24.54 11.45
C ALA A 20 -27.11 23.24 12.01
N GLY A 21 -28.11 22.71 11.30
CA GLY A 21 -28.88 21.54 11.71
C GLY A 21 -28.34 20.32 10.97
N VAL A 22 -27.68 19.43 11.70
CA VAL A 22 -27.32 18.05 11.30
C VAL A 22 -26.31 17.91 10.13
N GLY A 23 -26.40 18.67 9.05
CA GLY A 23 -25.54 18.55 7.86
C GLY A 23 -24.07 18.96 8.08
N GLY A 24 -23.82 20.00 8.88
CA GLY A 24 -22.45 20.45 9.21
C GLY A 24 -21.70 19.55 10.19
N ALA A 25 -22.42 18.93 11.14
CA ALA A 25 -21.86 17.90 12.02
C ALA A 25 -21.63 16.58 11.26
N TYR A 26 -22.54 16.23 10.35
CA TYR A 26 -22.44 15.05 9.51
C TYR A 26 -21.14 15.04 8.67
N LEU A 27 -20.84 16.13 7.93
CA LEU A 27 -19.63 16.20 7.11
C LEU A 27 -18.33 16.17 7.92
N ASN A 28 -18.28 16.82 9.09
CA ASN A 28 -17.09 16.83 9.96
C ASN A 28 -16.87 15.52 10.74
N SER A 29 -17.90 14.68 10.85
CA SER A 29 -17.83 13.39 11.56
C SER A 29 -17.52 12.19 10.67
N LYS A 30 -17.49 12.39 9.35
CA LYS A 30 -17.29 11.30 8.38
C LYS A 30 -15.85 10.85 8.37
N GLU A 31 -15.62 9.65 8.90
CA GLU A 31 -14.39 8.92 8.71
C GLU A 31 -14.56 8.01 7.49
N THR A 32 -13.65 8.08 6.52
CA THR A 32 -13.67 7.21 5.34
C THR A 32 -12.75 6.01 5.55
N ILE A 33 -12.94 4.97 4.75
CA ILE A 33 -11.98 3.85 4.70
C ILE A 33 -10.59 4.38 4.31
N GLY A 34 -10.51 5.29 3.34
CA GLY A 34 -9.26 5.93 2.93
C GLY A 34 -8.56 6.66 4.07
N SER A 35 -9.28 7.41 4.91
CA SER A 35 -8.67 8.08 6.07
C SER A 35 -8.16 7.08 7.12
N LYS A 36 -8.81 5.92 7.27
CA LYS A 36 -8.30 4.82 8.12
C LYS A 36 -7.06 4.14 7.57
N LEU A 37 -6.95 4.04 6.26
CA LEU A 37 -5.81 3.42 5.58
C LEU A 37 -4.64 4.39 5.42
N GLY A 38 -4.90 5.70 5.49
CA GLY A 38 -3.88 6.74 5.40
C GLY A 38 -3.09 6.62 4.11
N ASP A 39 -1.77 6.58 4.26
CA ASP A 39 -0.84 6.42 3.16
C ASP A 39 -0.68 4.96 2.72
N ALA A 40 -1.50 3.99 3.14
CA ALA A 40 -1.31 2.60 2.73
C ALA A 40 -1.93 2.24 1.36
N VAL A 41 -2.72 3.15 0.77
CA VAL A 41 -3.41 2.93 -0.51
C VAL A 41 -2.47 2.74 -1.69
N LEU A 42 -2.80 1.81 -2.59
CA LEU A 42 -2.03 1.51 -3.80
C LEU A 42 -2.28 2.60 -4.86
N GLY A 43 -1.25 2.93 -5.65
CA GLY A 43 -1.38 3.93 -6.72
C GLY A 43 -2.29 3.45 -7.86
N VAL A 44 -2.84 4.40 -8.62
CA VAL A 44 -3.84 4.13 -9.67
C VAL A 44 -3.29 4.28 -11.09
N ASP A 45 -2.09 4.83 -11.23
CA ASP A 45 -1.42 5.01 -12.52
C ASP A 45 -0.82 3.69 -13.05
N ASP A 46 -0.39 3.71 -14.31
CA ASP A 46 0.07 2.53 -15.03
C ASP A 46 1.32 1.87 -14.42
N SER A 47 2.11 2.59 -13.61
CA SER A 47 3.25 1.98 -12.91
C SER A 47 2.83 0.95 -11.86
N PHE A 48 1.56 0.96 -11.44
CA PHE A 48 0.96 -0.01 -10.52
C PHE A 48 0.18 -1.12 -11.23
N LYS A 49 0.15 -1.17 -12.56
CA LYS A 49 -0.59 -2.20 -13.33
C LYS A 49 -0.28 -3.61 -12.85
N GLU A 50 1.01 -3.96 -12.73
CA GLU A 50 1.42 -5.29 -12.27
C GLU A 50 1.09 -5.53 -10.78
N SER A 51 1.05 -4.48 -9.96
CA SER A 51 0.57 -4.58 -8.59
C SER A 51 -0.92 -4.91 -8.52
N TRP A 52 -1.73 -4.28 -9.37
CA TRP A 52 -3.17 -4.56 -9.46
C TRP A 52 -3.46 -5.96 -9.98
N LYS A 53 -2.69 -6.44 -10.96
CA LYS A 53 -2.76 -7.85 -11.41
C LYS A 53 -2.48 -8.81 -10.26
N ASN A 54 -1.42 -8.56 -9.48
CA ASN A 54 -1.09 -9.39 -8.32
C ASN A 54 -2.21 -9.40 -7.26
N GLN A 55 -2.83 -8.25 -7.01
CA GLN A 55 -3.96 -8.16 -6.08
C GLN A 55 -5.21 -8.87 -6.60
N HIS A 56 -5.47 -8.83 -7.91
CA HIS A 56 -6.56 -9.60 -8.52
C HIS A 56 -6.31 -11.11 -8.41
N ASP A 57 -5.09 -11.58 -8.66
CA ASP A 57 -4.73 -12.98 -8.46
C ASP A 57 -4.89 -13.41 -7.00
N LYS A 58 -4.52 -12.55 -6.04
CA LYS A 58 -4.75 -12.78 -4.61
C LYS A 58 -6.24 -12.90 -4.29
N LEU A 59 -7.08 -12.03 -4.85
CA LEU A 59 -8.54 -12.09 -4.70
C LEU A 59 -9.12 -13.38 -5.27
N ARG A 60 -8.66 -13.80 -6.45
CA ARG A 60 -9.11 -15.03 -7.12
C ARG A 60 -8.79 -16.28 -6.31
N LYS A 61 -7.60 -16.32 -5.69
CA LYS A 61 -7.14 -17.43 -4.83
C LYS A 61 -7.72 -17.39 -3.41
N GLY A 62 -8.36 -16.28 -3.02
CA GLY A 62 -8.96 -16.12 -1.69
C GLY A 62 -10.20 -16.99 -1.51
N ASN A 63 -10.44 -17.43 -0.27
CA ASN A 63 -11.56 -18.32 0.10
C ASN A 63 -12.73 -17.58 0.74
N GLU A 64 -12.71 -16.25 0.76
CA GLU A 64 -13.75 -15.45 1.42
C GLU A 64 -15.08 -15.55 0.68
N GLU A 65 -16.15 -15.63 1.46
CA GLU A 65 -17.50 -15.41 0.97
C GLU A 65 -17.74 -13.89 0.78
N LEU A 66 -18.10 -13.49 -0.43
CA LEU A 66 -18.28 -12.08 -0.81
C LEU A 66 -19.75 -11.72 -1.02
N LYS A 67 -20.66 -12.35 -0.25
CA LYS A 67 -22.11 -12.26 -0.43
C LYS A 67 -22.63 -10.81 -0.38
N ASP A 68 -22.08 -9.99 0.52
CA ASP A 68 -22.44 -8.56 0.68
C ASP A 68 -21.67 -7.63 -0.28
N PHE A 69 -20.78 -8.17 -1.11
CA PHE A 69 -19.90 -7.45 -2.00
C PHE A 69 -19.98 -8.00 -3.42
N SER A 70 -21.19 -8.02 -3.99
CA SER A 70 -21.49 -8.58 -5.32
C SER A 70 -20.55 -8.07 -6.43
N ALA A 71 -20.18 -6.78 -6.41
CA ALA A 71 -19.22 -6.23 -7.35
C ALA A 71 -17.82 -6.86 -7.21
N LEU A 72 -17.35 -7.08 -5.97
CA LEU A 72 -16.06 -7.72 -5.72
C LEU A 72 -16.10 -9.21 -6.06
N ASP A 73 -17.23 -9.88 -5.80
CA ASP A 73 -17.46 -11.28 -6.18
C ASP A 73 -17.43 -11.47 -7.71
N GLN A 74 -18.04 -10.55 -8.46
CA GLN A 74 -17.96 -10.55 -9.93
C GLN A 74 -16.53 -10.33 -10.43
N ILE A 75 -15.78 -9.42 -9.81
CA ILE A 75 -14.36 -9.18 -10.13
C ILE A 75 -13.52 -10.44 -9.86
N LYS A 76 -13.75 -11.11 -8.72
CA LYS A 76 -13.09 -12.37 -8.35
C LYS A 76 -13.30 -13.47 -9.38
N LYS A 77 -14.51 -13.55 -9.95
CA LYS A 77 -14.90 -14.57 -10.95
C LYS A 77 -14.48 -14.21 -12.38
N ASN A 78 -14.05 -12.97 -12.63
CA ASN A 78 -13.64 -12.54 -13.97
C ASN A 78 -12.31 -13.19 -14.37
N SER A 79 -12.33 -13.97 -15.46
CA SER A 79 -11.15 -14.65 -16.02
C SER A 79 -10.37 -13.80 -17.02
N ASP A 80 -10.95 -12.71 -17.52
CA ASP A 80 -10.25 -11.75 -18.38
C ASP A 80 -9.35 -10.86 -17.52
N SER A 81 -8.05 -11.18 -17.53
CA SER A 81 -7.06 -10.57 -16.65
C SER A 81 -6.97 -9.05 -16.82
N GLU A 82 -7.05 -8.52 -18.06
CA GLU A 82 -6.87 -7.09 -18.31
C GLU A 82 -8.07 -6.25 -17.83
N SER A 83 -9.30 -6.70 -18.05
CA SER A 83 -10.47 -6.00 -17.51
C SER A 83 -10.64 -6.23 -16.00
N ALA A 84 -10.19 -7.36 -15.46
CA ALA A 84 -10.40 -7.70 -14.06
C ALA A 84 -9.57 -6.86 -13.08
N TRP A 85 -8.27 -6.65 -13.33
CA TRP A 85 -7.45 -5.82 -12.46
C TRP A 85 -7.90 -4.35 -12.48
N THR A 86 -8.37 -3.86 -13.64
CA THR A 86 -8.92 -2.51 -13.79
C THR A 86 -10.17 -2.34 -12.93
N LYS A 87 -11.10 -3.30 -13.00
CA LYS A 87 -12.31 -3.29 -12.17
C LYS A 87 -11.98 -3.40 -10.67
N LEU A 88 -10.95 -4.16 -10.29
CA LEU A 88 -10.49 -4.22 -8.90
C LEU A 88 -9.97 -2.86 -8.42
N ARG A 89 -9.10 -2.21 -9.20
CA ARG A 89 -8.59 -0.86 -8.91
C ARG A 89 -9.74 0.13 -8.71
N ASP A 90 -10.74 0.10 -9.59
CA ASP A 90 -11.88 1.00 -9.53
C ASP A 90 -12.78 0.71 -8.31
N TRP A 91 -12.96 -0.58 -7.97
CA TRP A 91 -13.65 -0.97 -6.73
C TRP A 91 -12.91 -0.48 -5.50
N CYS A 92 -11.58 -0.62 -5.46
CA CYS A 92 -10.74 -0.13 -4.37
C CYS A 92 -10.83 1.39 -4.22
N SER A 93 -10.77 2.12 -5.35
CA SER A 93 -10.91 3.59 -5.36
C SER A 93 -12.26 4.03 -4.78
N LYS A 94 -13.36 3.35 -5.13
CA LYS A 94 -14.68 3.59 -4.54
C LYS A 94 -14.73 3.23 -3.06
N SER A 95 -14.10 2.12 -2.68
CA SER A 95 -14.03 1.67 -1.29
C SER A 95 -13.26 2.66 -0.41
N TYR A 96 -12.19 3.30 -0.90
CA TYR A 96 -11.46 4.33 -0.15
C TYR A 96 -12.33 5.55 0.19
N SER A 97 -13.22 5.94 -0.72
CA SER A 97 -14.17 7.05 -0.49
C SER A 97 -15.40 6.65 0.32
N PHE A 98 -15.56 5.37 0.65
CA PHE A 98 -16.72 4.89 1.41
C PHE A 98 -16.63 5.35 2.87
N THR A 99 -17.76 5.77 3.44
CA THR A 99 -17.86 6.13 4.85
C THR A 99 -17.63 4.89 5.71
N TYR A 100 -16.54 4.87 6.47
CA TYR A 100 -16.28 3.84 7.46
C TYR A 100 -17.19 4.00 8.68
N LYS A 101 -17.35 5.24 9.16
CA LYS A 101 -18.15 5.60 10.33
C LYS A 101 -18.61 7.05 10.22
N ASP A 102 -19.82 7.32 10.69
CA ASP A 102 -20.30 8.67 10.98
C ASP A 102 -21.20 8.65 12.23
N ILE A 103 -21.76 9.80 12.63
CA ILE A 103 -22.63 9.90 13.81
C ILE A 103 -23.93 9.08 13.73
N PHE A 104 -24.30 8.55 12.57
CA PHE A 104 -25.55 7.82 12.34
C PHE A 104 -25.33 6.34 11.97
N SER A 105 -24.09 5.93 11.72
CA SER A 105 -23.75 4.61 11.22
C SER A 105 -22.67 3.93 12.04
N LYS A 106 -22.76 2.60 12.12
CA LYS A 106 -21.73 1.77 12.75
C LYS A 106 -20.57 1.54 11.79
N GLU A 107 -19.44 1.15 12.36
CA GLU A 107 -18.20 0.87 11.64
C GLU A 107 -18.36 -0.26 10.61
N ASP A 108 -18.00 0.00 9.35
CA ASP A 108 -17.93 -1.02 8.30
C ASP A 108 -16.55 -1.73 8.32
N ASN A 109 -16.31 -2.50 9.37
CA ASN A 109 -15.08 -3.27 9.55
C ASN A 109 -14.90 -4.34 8.46
N THR A 110 -16.00 -4.86 7.89
CA THR A 110 -15.95 -5.87 6.82
C THR A 110 -15.35 -5.27 5.55
N ARG A 111 -15.85 -4.11 5.09
CA ARG A 111 -15.28 -3.42 3.93
C ARG A 111 -13.85 -2.96 4.19
N LEU A 112 -13.55 -2.47 5.40
CA LEU A 112 -12.18 -2.09 5.78
C LEU A 112 -11.22 -3.27 5.64
N ASN A 113 -11.59 -4.44 6.14
CA ASN A 113 -10.75 -5.64 6.08
C ASN A 113 -10.57 -6.15 4.64
N LEU A 114 -11.63 -6.17 3.83
CA LEU A 114 -11.51 -6.51 2.41
C LEU A 114 -10.62 -5.51 1.66
N THR A 115 -10.75 -4.22 1.97
CA THR A 115 -9.92 -3.17 1.36
C THR A 115 -8.45 -3.32 1.78
N LYS A 116 -8.17 -3.57 3.06
CA LYS A 116 -6.81 -3.88 3.54
C LYS A 116 -6.21 -5.09 2.83
N LYS A 117 -7.03 -6.11 2.57
CA LYS A 117 -6.57 -7.37 1.98
C LYS A 117 -6.31 -7.30 0.48
N TYR A 118 -7.16 -6.60 -0.27
CA TYR A 118 -7.18 -6.64 -1.74
C TYR A 118 -6.83 -5.31 -2.43
N CYS A 119 -6.76 -4.22 -1.67
CA CYS A 119 -6.45 -2.89 -2.20
C CYS A 119 -5.13 -2.33 -1.67
N ILE A 120 -4.40 -3.11 -0.88
CA ILE A 120 -3.07 -2.77 -0.38
C ILE A 120 -2.16 -3.93 -0.74
N GLN A 121 -1.00 -3.58 -1.29
CA GLN A 121 0.09 -4.53 -1.51
C GLN A 121 1.23 -4.15 -0.59
N THR A 122 1.77 -5.10 0.16
CA THR A 122 3.01 -4.85 0.92
C THR A 122 4.23 -4.98 0.02
N THR A 123 5.36 -4.40 0.43
CA THR A 123 6.63 -4.57 -0.28
C THR A 123 7.01 -6.04 -0.40
N LYS A 124 6.79 -6.83 0.67
CA LYS A 124 7.02 -8.27 0.64
C LYS A 124 6.18 -8.97 -0.43
N GLU A 125 4.87 -8.73 -0.45
CA GLU A 125 3.97 -9.32 -1.45
C GLU A 125 4.40 -8.95 -2.88
N ARG A 126 4.88 -7.72 -3.08
CA ARG A 126 5.38 -7.29 -4.39
C ARG A 126 6.68 -8.02 -4.77
N LEU A 127 7.63 -8.16 -3.84
CA LEU A 127 8.88 -8.89 -4.08
C LEU A 127 8.57 -10.37 -4.38
N GLU A 128 7.73 -11.02 -3.57
CA GLU A 128 7.33 -12.42 -3.78
C GLU A 128 6.71 -12.63 -5.15
N ALA A 129 5.86 -11.71 -5.60
CA ALA A 129 5.21 -11.81 -6.90
C ALA A 129 6.14 -11.49 -8.09
N ILE A 130 7.22 -10.73 -7.90
CA ILE A 130 8.25 -10.55 -8.94
C ILE A 130 9.15 -11.78 -9.04
N TYR A 131 9.46 -12.38 -7.89
CA TYR A 131 10.39 -13.50 -7.76
C TYR A 131 9.67 -14.85 -7.66
N THR A 132 8.48 -14.98 -8.24
CA THR A 132 7.83 -16.28 -8.45
C THR A 132 8.65 -17.09 -9.47
N GLY A 133 9.56 -17.95 -8.98
CA GLY A 133 10.35 -18.89 -9.78
C GLY A 133 11.64 -19.35 -9.09
N ASP A 134 12.30 -20.37 -9.64
CA ASP A 134 13.50 -21.01 -9.04
C ASP A 134 14.79 -20.18 -9.13
N THR A 135 14.70 -18.88 -9.42
CA THR A 135 15.91 -18.03 -9.56
C THR A 135 16.13 -17.13 -8.36
N LYS A 136 15.07 -16.59 -7.77
CA LYS A 136 15.17 -15.68 -6.61
C LYS A 136 14.06 -15.94 -5.61
N LYS A 137 14.37 -15.76 -4.32
CA LYS A 137 13.40 -15.91 -3.23
C LYS A 137 13.53 -14.76 -2.24
N VAL A 138 12.41 -14.34 -1.66
CA VAL A 138 12.40 -13.36 -0.56
C VAL A 138 12.92 -14.03 0.70
N LEU A 139 13.82 -13.35 1.41
CA LEU A 139 14.45 -13.87 2.62
C LEU A 139 13.46 -14.00 3.78
N ALA A 140 13.62 -15.07 4.55
CA ALA A 140 12.99 -15.27 5.84
C ALA A 140 13.56 -14.27 6.85
N ILE A 141 12.69 -13.40 7.36
CA ILE A 141 13.05 -12.34 8.31
C ILE A 141 13.07 -12.81 9.78
N VAL A 142 12.80 -14.10 10.04
CA VAL A 142 12.74 -14.67 11.39
C VAL A 142 13.73 -15.83 11.50
N GLY A 143 14.49 -15.83 12.60
CA GLY A 143 15.49 -16.86 12.89
C GLY A 143 16.78 -16.70 12.07
N GLU A 144 17.58 -17.76 12.03
CA GLU A 144 18.89 -17.78 11.38
C GLU A 144 18.92 -18.55 10.05
N GLY A 145 17.76 -19.00 9.55
CA GLY A 145 17.68 -19.86 8.36
C GLY A 145 18.30 -19.27 7.09
N ASP A 146 18.35 -17.93 7.01
CA ASP A 146 18.90 -17.16 5.89
C ASP A 146 20.10 -16.28 6.29
N LYS A 147 20.77 -16.61 7.39
CA LYS A 147 21.89 -15.83 7.94
C LYS A 147 22.99 -15.58 6.90
N ASN A 148 23.41 -16.61 6.17
CA ASN A 148 24.53 -16.51 5.23
C ASN A 148 24.21 -15.53 4.09
N GLU A 149 22.96 -15.51 3.65
CA GLU A 149 22.46 -14.59 2.64
C GLU A 149 22.37 -13.16 3.20
N PHE A 150 21.96 -12.97 4.45
CA PHE A 150 22.03 -11.65 5.08
C PHE A 150 23.47 -11.15 5.28
N VAL A 151 24.42 -12.02 5.65
CA VAL A 151 25.85 -11.70 5.71
C VAL A 151 26.35 -11.26 4.32
N THR A 152 25.98 -11.99 3.28
CA THR A 152 26.32 -11.66 1.89
C THR A 152 25.70 -10.34 1.45
N ASN A 153 24.42 -10.12 1.77
CA ASN A 153 23.69 -8.91 1.41
C ASN A 153 24.19 -7.69 2.19
N TYR A 154 24.63 -7.86 3.44
CA TYR A 154 25.29 -6.82 4.22
C TYR A 154 26.53 -6.27 3.50
N LYS A 155 27.35 -7.14 2.89
CA LYS A 155 28.54 -6.72 2.13
C LYS A 155 28.20 -5.89 0.89
N LYS A 156 27.00 -6.02 0.32
CA LYS A 156 26.53 -5.19 -0.82
C LYS A 156 26.33 -3.72 -0.46
N LEU A 157 26.32 -3.37 0.84
CA LEU A 157 26.22 -1.99 1.28
C LEU A 157 27.46 -1.15 0.94
N LYS A 158 28.62 -1.77 0.65
CA LYS A 158 29.83 -1.05 0.20
C LYS A 158 29.62 -0.25 -1.08
N ASP A 159 28.72 -0.74 -1.95
CA ASP A 159 28.43 -0.15 -3.26
C ASP A 159 27.26 0.86 -3.21
N GLN A 160 26.77 1.19 -2.01
CA GLN A 160 25.66 2.13 -1.81
C GLN A 160 26.16 3.46 -1.27
N ALA A 161 25.66 4.56 -1.85
CA ALA A 161 25.93 5.90 -1.34
C ALA A 161 25.23 6.07 0.03
N LYS A 162 25.98 6.49 1.05
CA LYS A 162 25.51 6.53 2.45
C LYS A 162 24.28 7.41 2.65
N ASP A 163 24.18 8.51 1.91
CA ASP A 163 23.04 9.43 1.89
C ASP A 163 21.75 8.79 1.36
N LYS A 164 21.87 7.76 0.52
CA LYS A 164 20.75 7.00 -0.05
C LYS A 164 20.28 5.83 0.82
N LEU A 165 21.01 5.54 1.90
CA LEU A 165 20.62 4.47 2.81
C LEU A 165 19.51 4.97 3.77
N PRO A 166 18.58 4.09 4.17
CA PRO A 166 17.67 4.37 5.26
C PRO A 166 18.44 4.47 6.58
N ASP A 167 17.89 5.19 7.56
CA ASP A 167 18.62 5.60 8.76
C ASP A 167 19.25 4.43 9.53
N LEU A 168 18.53 3.31 9.66
CA LEU A 168 19.05 2.08 10.29
C LEU A 168 20.31 1.54 9.59
N LEU A 169 20.40 1.67 8.27
CA LEU A 169 21.54 1.23 7.48
C LEU A 169 22.63 2.31 7.36
N LYS A 170 22.31 3.58 7.58
CA LYS A 170 23.30 4.67 7.63
C LYS A 170 24.28 4.54 8.81
N GLU A 171 23.86 3.87 9.87
CA GLU A 171 24.71 3.58 11.03
C GLU A 171 25.82 2.57 10.72
N ILE A 172 25.74 1.88 9.58
CA ILE A 172 26.75 0.93 9.16
C ILE A 172 27.94 1.68 8.57
N ASP A 173 29.13 1.34 9.07
CA ASP A 173 30.38 1.79 8.47
C ASP A 173 30.63 1.01 7.18
N VAL A 174 30.26 1.59 6.05
CA VAL A 174 30.39 0.98 4.71
C VAL A 174 31.84 0.56 4.39
N SER A 175 32.84 1.16 5.04
CA SER A 175 34.25 0.82 4.85
C SER A 175 34.67 -0.49 5.54
N LYS A 176 33.85 -0.98 6.48
CA LYS A 176 34.15 -2.18 7.30
C LYS A 176 33.24 -3.35 6.99
N VAL A 177 32.36 -3.24 5.98
CA VAL A 177 31.30 -4.24 5.79
C VAL A 177 31.82 -5.65 5.53
N ASP A 178 32.96 -5.79 4.86
CA ASP A 178 33.56 -7.10 4.61
C ASP A 178 34.03 -7.80 5.90
N ASN A 179 34.47 -7.03 6.90
CA ASN A 179 35.00 -7.53 8.18
C ASN A 179 33.92 -7.66 9.27
N GLU A 180 32.83 -6.90 9.17
CA GLU A 180 31.79 -6.84 10.20
C GLU A 180 30.50 -7.62 9.87
N ALA A 181 30.36 -8.11 8.63
CA ALA A 181 29.14 -8.76 8.17
C ALA A 181 28.63 -9.88 9.10
N GLU A 182 29.52 -10.77 9.56
CA GLU A 182 29.17 -11.89 10.46
C GLU A 182 28.59 -11.44 11.80
N LYS A 183 28.96 -10.25 12.29
CA LYS A 183 28.51 -9.70 13.56
C LYS A 183 27.26 -8.82 13.41
N ASN A 184 27.13 -8.15 12.26
CA ASN A 184 26.16 -7.06 12.08
C ASN A 184 25.09 -7.34 11.00
N TRP A 185 25.05 -8.53 10.40
CA TRP A 185 24.06 -8.91 9.38
C TRP A 185 22.60 -8.70 9.82
N THR A 186 22.33 -8.82 11.13
CA THR A 186 21.00 -8.62 11.72
C THR A 186 20.45 -7.22 11.46
N LYS A 187 21.28 -6.19 11.26
CA LYS A 187 20.81 -4.86 10.88
C LYS A 187 20.07 -4.86 9.54
N VAL A 188 20.57 -5.63 8.57
CA VAL A 188 19.90 -5.80 7.27
C VAL A 188 18.63 -6.64 7.43
N GLN A 189 18.67 -7.69 8.26
CA GLN A 189 17.47 -8.48 8.57
C GLN A 189 16.37 -7.63 9.23
N THR A 190 16.70 -6.82 10.23
CA THR A 190 15.78 -5.90 10.90
C THR A 190 15.21 -4.88 9.93
N TRP A 191 16.06 -4.33 9.05
CA TRP A 191 15.59 -3.42 8.01
C TRP A 191 14.62 -4.11 7.04
N CYS A 192 14.96 -5.32 6.58
CA CYS A 192 14.11 -6.13 5.71
C CYS A 192 12.76 -6.46 6.36
N SER A 193 12.77 -6.80 7.65
CA SER A 193 11.54 -6.98 8.44
C SER A 193 10.65 -5.73 8.41
N GLY A 194 11.24 -4.56 8.70
CA GLY A 194 10.50 -3.30 8.72
C GLY A 194 9.98 -2.86 7.34
N ILE A 195 10.73 -3.10 6.25
CA ILE A 195 10.26 -2.71 4.90
C ILE A 195 9.25 -3.70 4.33
N HIS A 196 9.34 -5.00 4.68
CA HIS A 196 8.42 -6.03 4.21
C HIS A 196 6.96 -5.73 4.54
N GLU A 197 6.69 -5.17 5.70
CA GLU A 197 5.34 -4.81 6.15
C GLU A 197 4.82 -3.49 5.57
N LYS A 198 5.71 -2.64 5.03
CA LYS A 198 5.31 -1.35 4.50
C LYS A 198 4.53 -1.49 3.18
N PRO A 199 3.52 -0.64 2.97
CA PRO A 199 2.82 -0.55 1.69
C PRO A 199 3.78 -0.30 0.53
N PHE A 200 3.59 -1.00 -0.58
CA PHE A 200 4.32 -0.79 -1.81
C PHE A 200 3.90 0.54 -2.46
N LYS A 201 4.88 1.39 -2.75
CA LYS A 201 4.68 2.75 -3.26
C LYS A 201 5.27 2.98 -4.64
N GLY A 202 5.39 1.92 -5.43
CA GLY A 202 6.05 1.96 -6.73
C GLY A 202 7.55 1.64 -6.61
N VAL A 203 8.19 1.58 -7.77
CA VAL A 203 9.62 1.27 -7.88
C VAL A 203 10.41 2.54 -7.58
N ASN A 204 10.81 2.68 -6.31
CA ASN A 204 11.65 3.78 -5.82
C ASN A 204 12.96 3.24 -5.22
N ASP A 205 13.83 4.13 -4.73
CA ASP A 205 15.13 3.75 -4.14
C ASP A 205 14.98 2.75 -2.98
N THR A 206 13.98 2.94 -2.12
CA THR A 206 13.70 2.02 -1.01
C THR A 206 13.33 0.63 -1.50
N PHE A 207 12.45 0.54 -2.50
CA PHE A 207 12.07 -0.74 -3.10
C PHE A 207 13.25 -1.41 -3.82
N ASN A 208 14.04 -0.62 -4.57
CA ASN A 208 15.24 -1.09 -5.24
C ASN A 208 16.32 -1.57 -4.27
N LEU A 209 16.38 -1.00 -3.07
CA LEU A 209 17.24 -1.49 -2.01
C LEU A 209 16.70 -2.79 -1.42
N ALA A 210 15.38 -2.90 -1.24
CA ALA A 210 14.74 -4.10 -0.71
C ALA A 210 14.92 -5.29 -1.67
N SER A 211 14.81 -5.06 -2.97
CA SER A 211 15.05 -6.07 -4.00
C SER A 211 16.51 -6.50 -4.13
N LYS A 212 17.46 -5.80 -3.49
CA LYS A 212 18.88 -6.18 -3.43
C LYS A 212 19.25 -6.89 -2.13
N LEU A 213 18.67 -6.45 -1.02
CA LEU A 213 19.08 -6.86 0.34
C LEU A 213 18.15 -7.88 0.98
N CYS A 214 16.89 -7.95 0.56
CA CYS A 214 15.87 -8.80 1.19
C CYS A 214 15.51 -10.03 0.36
N VAL A 215 16.35 -10.36 -0.63
CA VAL A 215 16.19 -11.52 -1.50
C VAL A 215 17.49 -12.30 -1.62
N LYS A 216 17.38 -13.57 -1.98
CA LYS A 216 18.49 -14.45 -2.36
C LYS A 216 18.28 -15.04 -3.73
N GLU A 217 19.38 -15.49 -4.34
CA GLU A 217 19.32 -16.44 -5.45
C GLU A 217 18.81 -17.77 -4.90
N SER A 218 18.03 -18.50 -5.70
CA SER A 218 17.31 -19.70 -5.28
C SER A 218 18.00 -21.01 -5.66
#